data_AF-A0A345P0F8-F1
#
_entry.id   AF-A0A345P0F8-F1
#
_cell.length_a   1.000
_cell.length_b   1.000
_cell.length_c   1.000
_cell.angle_alpha   90.00
_cell.angle_beta   90.00
_cell.angle_gamma   90.00
#
_symmetry.space_group_name_H-M   'P 1'
#
loop_
_entity.id
_entity.type
_entity.pdbx_description
1 polymer ?
#
loop_
_entity_poly.entity_id
_entity_poly.type
_entity_poly.pdbx_seq_one_letter_code
_entity_poly.pdbx_strand_id
1 'polypeptide(L)'
;MKKESVSDMVIATKQNTTERILMMFTLTQNILHFNRSIKLSSNTGGVIFREFDEKLGFSQTIADHFQLADERTFCIHKKDKLLQQKIYQLIACCHEDDAADDLTTVPVFTQILDKSALASQPSMSRFFR
;
A
#
# COMPACT_ATOMS: atom_id res chain seq x y z
N MET A 1 -35.88 -45.47 -10.44
CA MET A 1 -34.58 -44.99 -9.90
C MET A 1 -33.72 -44.58 -11.09
N LYS A 2 -33.51 -43.27 -11.33
CA LYS A 2 -32.71 -42.77 -12.47
C LYS A 2 -31.24 -43.13 -12.21
N LYS A 3 -30.62 -43.89 -13.11
CA LYS A 3 -29.17 -44.13 -13.09
C LYS A 3 -28.50 -42.90 -13.70
N GLU A 4 -27.76 -42.16 -12.89
CA GLU A 4 -26.94 -41.05 -13.36
C GLU A 4 -25.79 -41.59 -14.21
N SER A 5 -25.52 -40.98 -15.37
CA SER A 5 -24.53 -41.48 -16.33
C SER A 5 -23.12 -41.25 -15.79
N VAL A 6 -22.22 -42.22 -15.98
CA VAL A 6 -20.81 -42.12 -15.59
C VAL A 6 -20.13 -40.89 -16.23
N SER A 7 -20.59 -40.46 -17.40
CA SER A 7 -20.14 -39.23 -18.07
C SER A 7 -20.41 -37.98 -17.23
N ASP A 8 -21.57 -37.92 -16.60
CA ASP A 8 -22.04 -36.73 -15.89
C ASP A 8 -21.27 -36.62 -14.55
N MET A 9 -20.97 -37.77 -13.94
CA MET A 9 -20.11 -37.87 -12.76
C MET A 9 -18.66 -37.44 -13.04
N VAL A 10 -18.12 -37.74 -14.23
CA VAL A 10 -16.76 -37.34 -14.64
C VAL A 10 -16.68 -35.84 -14.96
N ILE A 11 -17.74 -35.27 -15.55
CA ILE A 11 -17.82 -33.83 -15.84
C ILE A 11 -17.95 -33.02 -14.54
N ALA A 12 -18.81 -33.47 -13.62
CA ALA A 12 -18.98 -32.84 -12.31
C ALA A 12 -17.68 -32.87 -11.47
N THR A 13 -16.94 -33.99 -11.50
CA THR A 13 -15.65 -34.10 -10.77
C THR A 13 -14.55 -33.24 -11.38
N LYS A 14 -14.48 -33.12 -12.72
CA LYS A 14 -13.54 -32.19 -13.37
C LYS A 14 -13.87 -30.73 -13.05
N GLN A 15 -15.14 -30.33 -13.09
CA GLN A 15 -15.55 -28.95 -12.81
C GLN A 15 -15.29 -28.59 -11.34
N ASN A 16 -15.55 -29.50 -10.40
CA ASN A 16 -15.19 -29.32 -8.99
C ASN A 16 -13.67 -29.19 -8.79
N THR A 17 -12.87 -29.96 -9.54
CA THR A 17 -11.39 -29.90 -9.47
C THR A 17 -10.88 -28.59 -10.08
N THR A 18 -11.46 -28.11 -11.18
CA THR A 18 -11.11 -26.83 -11.80
C THR A 18 -11.52 -25.65 -10.92
N GLU A 19 -12.70 -25.68 -10.29
CA GLU A 19 -13.10 -24.66 -9.31
C GLU A 19 -12.20 -24.68 -8.07
N ARG A 20 -11.77 -25.86 -7.61
CA ARG A 20 -10.77 -25.98 -6.53
C ARG A 20 -9.41 -25.39 -6.92
N ILE A 21 -8.94 -25.64 -8.14
CA ILE A 21 -7.69 -25.07 -8.65
C ILE A 21 -7.83 -23.55 -8.83
N LEU A 22 -8.96 -23.08 -9.36
CA LEU A 22 -9.24 -21.65 -9.51
C LEU A 22 -9.35 -20.95 -8.14
N MET A 23 -9.93 -21.62 -7.14
CA MET A 23 -10.00 -21.17 -5.74
C MET A 23 -8.63 -21.22 -5.03
N MET A 24 -7.71 -22.08 -5.45
CA MET A 24 -6.30 -22.09 -5.00
C MET A 24 -5.47 -20.99 -5.69
N PHE A 25 -5.88 -20.52 -6.88
CA PHE A 25 -5.33 -19.35 -7.56
C PHE A 25 -5.98 -18.02 -7.10
N THR A 26 -7.12 -18.05 -6.41
CA THR A 26 -7.67 -16.84 -5.80
C THR A 26 -6.87 -16.48 -4.55
N LEU A 27 -6.09 -15.38 -4.68
CA LEU A 27 -5.52 -14.52 -3.64
C LEU A 27 -5.04 -15.27 -2.39
N THR A 28 -3.73 -15.40 -2.25
CA THR A 28 -3.09 -15.61 -0.93
C THR A 28 -3.67 -14.58 0.05
N GLN A 29 -4.62 -14.99 0.87
CA GLN A 29 -5.17 -14.14 1.90
C GLN A 29 -4.11 -14.06 3.00
N ASN A 30 -3.26 -13.05 2.94
CA ASN A 30 -2.55 -12.57 4.11
C ASN A 30 -3.61 -11.98 5.05
N ILE A 31 -4.22 -12.83 5.88
CA ILE A 31 -5.17 -12.40 6.91
C ILE A 31 -4.39 -11.55 7.92
N LEU A 32 -4.46 -10.23 7.78
CA LEU A 32 -4.02 -9.27 8.78
C LEU A 32 -5.09 -9.19 9.87
N HIS A 33 -4.87 -9.91 10.97
CA HIS A 33 -5.77 -9.91 12.12
C HIS A 33 -5.60 -8.62 12.95
N PHE A 34 -6.32 -7.55 12.57
CA PHE A 34 -6.38 -6.33 13.39
C PHE A 34 -7.33 -6.56 14.58
N ASN A 35 -6.76 -6.77 15.76
CA ASN A 35 -7.53 -7.06 16.97
C ASN A 35 -8.03 -5.76 17.62
N ARG A 36 -9.36 -5.62 17.69
CA ARG A 36 -10.15 -4.75 18.59
C ARG A 36 -10.02 -3.23 18.36
N SER A 37 -11.13 -2.63 17.90
CA SER A 37 -11.52 -1.20 18.06
C SER A 37 -10.34 -0.20 18.09
N ILE A 38 -9.62 -0.10 16.98
CA ILE A 38 -8.50 0.84 16.88
C ILE A 38 -9.07 2.25 16.76
N LYS A 39 -8.97 3.03 17.84
CA LYS A 39 -9.12 4.48 17.76
C LYS A 39 -7.79 5.01 17.21
N LEU A 40 -7.74 5.20 15.89
CA LEU A 40 -6.55 5.67 15.18
C LEU A 40 -6.28 7.12 15.58
N SER A 41 -5.28 7.35 16.43
CA SER A 41 -4.59 8.65 16.43
C SER A 41 -3.78 8.77 15.13
N SER A 42 -3.52 9.99 14.65
CA SER A 42 -2.81 10.26 13.38
C SER A 42 -1.53 9.44 13.22
N ASN A 43 -0.73 9.31 14.29
CA ASN A 43 0.52 8.55 14.28
C ASN A 43 0.31 7.03 14.17
N THR A 44 -0.81 6.50 14.67
CA THR A 44 -1.13 5.06 14.66
C THR A 44 -1.47 4.57 13.24
N GLY A 45 -2.10 5.41 12.41
CA GLY A 45 -2.40 5.08 11.01
C GLY A 45 -1.15 4.86 10.16
N GLY A 46 -0.12 5.70 10.35
CA GLY A 46 1.16 5.57 9.66
C GLY A 46 1.92 4.30 10.02
N VAL A 47 1.87 3.87 11.28
CA VAL A 47 2.53 2.62 11.73
C VAL A 47 1.87 1.39 11.12
N ILE A 48 0.53 1.33 11.10
CA ILE A 48 -0.21 0.21 10.48
C ILE A 48 0.12 0.11 8.99
N PHE A 49 0.18 1.25 8.30
CA PHE A 49 0.51 1.25 6.89
C PHE A 49 1.96 0.84 6.63
N ARG A 50 2.89 1.16 7.52
CA ARG A 50 4.27 0.66 7.41
C ARG A 50 4.33 -0.86 7.47
N GLU A 51 3.62 -1.47 8.41
CA GLU A 51 3.58 -2.92 8.52
C GLU A 51 2.94 -3.57 7.28
N PHE A 52 1.90 -2.96 6.73
CA PHE A 52 1.31 -3.38 5.46
C PHE A 52 2.31 -3.27 4.29
N ASP A 53 3.02 -2.14 4.19
CA ASP A 53 4.02 -1.87 3.18
C ASP A 53 5.18 -2.89 3.24
N GLU A 54 5.71 -3.16 4.44
CA GLU A 54 6.75 -4.17 4.65
C GLU A 54 6.31 -5.58 4.24
N LYS A 55 5.03 -5.92 4.41
CA LYS A 55 4.50 -7.24 4.04
C LYS A 55 4.22 -7.41 2.56
N LEU A 56 3.80 -6.33 1.88
CA LEU A 56 3.36 -6.39 0.49
C LEU A 56 4.36 -5.77 -0.49
N GLY A 57 5.42 -5.14 0.00
CA GLY A 57 6.41 -4.45 -0.83
C GLY A 57 5.81 -3.26 -1.58
N PHE A 58 4.93 -2.49 -0.94
CA PHE A 58 4.21 -1.41 -1.61
C PHE A 58 5.15 -0.28 -2.06
N SER A 59 6.11 0.10 -1.22
CA SER A 59 7.17 1.07 -1.54
C SER A 59 8.03 0.61 -2.70
N GLN A 60 8.34 -0.68 -2.77
CA GLN A 60 9.08 -1.26 -3.89
C GLN A 60 8.24 -1.21 -5.17
N THR A 61 6.94 -1.54 -5.06
CA THR A 61 5.99 -1.44 -6.18
C THR A 61 5.91 -0.01 -6.72
N ILE A 62 5.88 1.00 -5.85
CA ILE A 62 5.95 2.40 -6.29
C ILE A 62 7.28 2.66 -7.02
N ALA A 63 8.42 2.28 -6.45
CA ALA A 63 9.71 2.52 -7.07
C ALA A 63 9.84 1.85 -8.46
N ASP A 64 9.30 0.65 -8.62
CA ASP A 64 9.40 -0.13 -9.86
C ASP A 64 8.48 0.42 -10.96
N HIS A 65 7.26 0.82 -10.61
CA HIS A 65 6.23 1.19 -11.57
C HIS A 65 6.03 2.70 -11.75
N PHE A 66 6.41 3.53 -10.77
CA PHE A 66 6.23 4.98 -10.81
C PHE A 66 7.47 5.67 -11.37
N GLN A 67 7.67 5.51 -12.68
CA GLN A 67 8.77 6.13 -13.41
C GLN A 67 8.26 7.35 -14.20
N LEU A 68 8.65 8.54 -13.76
CA LEU A 68 8.33 9.80 -14.44
C LEU A 68 9.62 10.52 -14.82
N ALA A 69 9.64 11.21 -15.97
CA ALA A 69 10.75 12.08 -16.39
C ALA A 69 10.90 13.28 -15.43
N ASP A 70 12.08 13.46 -14.79
CA ASP A 70 12.31 14.50 -13.78
C ASP A 70 12.96 15.74 -14.37
N GLU A 71 12.15 16.74 -14.69
CA GLU A 71 12.61 18.02 -15.21
C GLU A 71 12.76 19.08 -14.11
N ARG A 72 12.53 18.71 -12.84
CA ARG A 72 12.57 19.65 -11.72
C ARG A 72 14.01 19.97 -11.36
N THR A 73 14.29 21.26 -11.18
CA THR A 73 15.60 21.75 -10.73
C THR A 73 15.65 21.85 -9.21
N PHE A 74 16.85 21.70 -8.63
CA PHE A 74 17.13 21.85 -7.19
C PHE A 74 16.26 20.95 -6.27
N CYS A 75 16.05 19.69 -6.65
CA CYS A 75 15.28 18.73 -5.84
C CYS A 75 16.19 17.77 -5.06
N ILE A 76 15.93 17.64 -3.75
CA ILE A 76 16.64 16.71 -2.85
C ILE A 76 15.94 15.35 -2.70
N HIS A 77 14.64 15.27 -2.99
CA HIS A 77 13.85 14.05 -2.86
C HIS A 77 13.48 13.45 -4.22
N LYS A 78 13.69 12.13 -4.33
CA LYS A 78 13.20 11.35 -5.48
C LYS A 78 11.66 11.31 -5.51
N LYS A 79 11.08 11.15 -6.69
CA LYS A 79 9.62 11.24 -6.91
C LYS A 79 8.82 10.12 -6.28
N ASP A 80 9.30 8.90 -6.41
CA ASP A 80 8.78 7.72 -5.72
C ASP A 80 8.70 8.01 -4.22
N LYS A 81 9.73 8.64 -3.65
CA LYS A 81 9.78 9.04 -2.23
C LYS A 81 8.90 10.22 -1.85
N LEU A 82 8.51 11.06 -2.81
CA LEU A 82 7.54 12.14 -2.61
C LEU A 82 6.11 11.59 -2.67
N LEU A 83 5.84 10.70 -3.63
CA LEU A 83 4.58 9.99 -3.74
C LEU A 83 4.32 9.12 -2.52
N GLN A 84 5.31 8.33 -2.10
CA GLN A 84 5.26 7.52 -0.88
C GLN A 84 4.92 8.40 0.32
N GLN A 85 5.61 9.53 0.51
CA GLN A 85 5.32 10.44 1.61
C GLN A 85 3.88 10.98 1.56
N LYS A 86 3.37 11.38 0.39
CA LYS A 86 1.99 11.87 0.26
C LYS A 86 0.96 10.80 0.61
N ILE A 87 1.16 9.55 0.20
CA ILE A 87 0.27 8.44 0.53
C ILE A 87 0.24 8.22 2.05
N TYR A 88 1.40 8.17 2.70
CA TYR A 88 1.48 8.02 4.15
C TYR A 88 0.84 9.20 4.90
N GLN A 89 0.99 10.43 4.40
CA GLN A 89 0.32 11.62 4.94
C GLN A 89 -1.20 11.51 4.86
N LEU A 90 -1.74 11.09 3.71
CA LEU A 90 -3.17 10.89 3.52
C LEU A 90 -3.72 9.81 4.45
N ILE A 91 -2.99 8.70 4.63
CA ILE A 91 -3.42 7.59 5.50
C ILE A 91 -3.35 7.98 6.99
N ALA A 92 -2.40 8.83 7.37
CA ALA A 92 -2.31 9.38 8.72
C ALA A 92 -3.33 10.51 8.99
N CYS A 93 -4.24 10.78 8.05
CA CYS A 93 -5.19 11.89 8.07
C CYS A 93 -4.53 13.29 8.11
N CYS A 94 -3.27 13.40 7.69
CA CYS A 94 -2.57 14.66 7.48
C CYS A 94 -2.81 15.10 6.02
N HIS A 95 -4.03 15.59 5.75
CA HIS A 95 -4.50 15.82 4.39
C HIS A 95 -3.88 17.03 3.69
N GLU A 96 -3.55 18.08 4.45
CA GLU A 96 -3.13 19.35 3.89
C GLU A 96 -1.62 19.36 3.56
N ASP A 97 -1.22 20.09 2.52
CA ASP A 97 0.18 20.16 2.08
C ASP A 97 1.06 20.94 3.07
N ASP A 98 0.49 21.91 3.78
CA ASP A 98 1.12 22.65 4.89
C ASP A 98 1.43 21.75 6.09
N ALA A 99 0.67 20.68 6.30
CA ALA A 99 1.00 19.65 7.28
C ALA A 99 2.35 18.97 6.97
N ALA A 100 2.88 19.06 5.75
CA ALA A 100 4.19 18.49 5.43
C ALA A 100 5.32 19.15 6.22
N ASP A 101 5.26 20.45 6.49
CA ASP A 101 6.27 21.15 7.29
C ASP A 101 6.18 20.73 8.76
N ASP A 102 4.97 20.65 9.31
CA ASP A 102 4.75 20.19 10.69
C ASP A 102 5.28 18.77 10.90
N LEU A 103 5.08 17.89 9.90
CA LEU A 103 5.55 16.52 9.94
C LEU A 103 7.08 16.37 9.90
N THR A 104 7.81 17.35 9.36
CA THR A 104 9.30 17.32 9.41
C THR A 104 9.82 17.32 10.85
N THR A 105 9.04 17.87 11.78
CA THR A 105 9.39 17.94 13.21
C THR A 105 8.99 16.69 14.00
N VAL A 106 8.23 15.77 13.38
CA VAL A 106 7.73 14.56 14.03
C VAL A 106 8.65 13.38 13.69
N PRO A 107 9.51 12.92 14.63
CA PRO A 107 10.54 11.90 14.33
C PRO A 107 9.96 10.53 13.94
N VAL A 108 8.70 10.28 14.24
CA VAL A 108 8.04 9.02 13.90
C VAL A 108 7.89 8.84 12.39
N PHE A 109 7.66 9.92 11.64
CA PHE A 109 7.42 9.82 10.19
C PHE A 109 8.69 9.56 9.39
N THR A 110 9.84 10.09 9.83
CA THR A 110 11.14 9.75 9.24
C THR A 110 11.49 8.28 9.46
N GLN A 111 11.17 7.72 10.63
CA GLN A 111 11.32 6.28 10.90
C GLN A 111 10.34 5.45 10.06
N ILE A 112 9.08 5.86 9.99
CA ILE A 112 8.04 5.16 9.23
C ILE A 112 8.40 5.09 7.74
N LEU A 113 8.85 6.19 7.15
CA LEU A 113 9.19 6.26 5.74
C LEU A 113 10.63 5.81 5.42
N ASP A 114 11.42 5.50 6.45
CA ASP A 114 12.85 5.19 6.36
C ASP A 114 13.63 6.26 5.56
N LYS A 115 13.48 7.52 6.00
CA LYS A 115 14.09 8.70 5.37
C LYS A 115 14.85 9.51 6.41
N SER A 116 16.00 10.07 6.02
CA SER A 116 16.75 11.01 6.86
C SER A 116 16.02 12.35 7.09
N ALA A 117 15.24 12.79 6.10
CA ALA A 117 14.40 13.97 6.17
C ALA A 117 13.14 13.81 5.31
N LEU A 118 12.03 14.37 5.79
CA LEU A 118 10.79 14.47 5.02
C LEU A 118 10.84 15.67 4.08
N ALA A 119 10.09 15.57 2.99
CA ALA A 119 9.88 16.68 2.08
C ALA A 119 9.00 17.74 2.75
N SER A 120 9.46 18.98 2.68
CA SER A 120 8.73 20.17 3.13
C SER A 120 7.53 20.50 2.24
N GLN A 121 6.63 21.36 2.71
CA GLN A 121 5.48 21.86 1.95
C GLN A 121 5.90 22.41 0.57
N PRO A 122 6.95 23.25 0.43
CA PRO A 122 7.38 23.72 -0.88
C PRO A 122 7.85 22.61 -1.81
N SER A 123 8.46 21.55 -1.26
CA SER A 123 8.92 20.39 -2.04
C SER A 123 7.74 19.57 -2.56
N MET A 124 6.71 19.39 -1.73
CA MET A 124 5.49 18.67 -2.08
C MET A 124 4.66 19.47 -3.09
N SER A 125 4.46 20.76 -2.86
CA SER A 125 3.70 21.64 -3.76
C SER A 125 4.29 21.71 -5.17
N ARG A 126 5.63 21.77 -5.29
CA ARG A 126 6.31 21.74 -6.60
C ARG A 126 6.12 20.42 -7.35
N PHE A 127 5.89 19.33 -6.63
CA PHE A 127 5.78 18.00 -7.22
C PHE A 127 4.35 17.66 -7.67
N PHE A 128 3.33 18.07 -6.90
CA PHE A 128 1.92 17.71 -7.14
C PHE A 128 1.09 18.79 -7.87
N ARG A 129 1.74 19.79 -8.47
CA ARG A 129 1.08 20.88 -9.19
C ARG A 129 0.55 20.46 -10.56
#